data_AF-A0A660RWF2-F1
#
_entry.id   AF-A0A660RWF2-F1
#
_cell.length_a   1.000
_cell.length_b   1.000
_cell.length_c   1.000
_cell.angle_alpha   90.00
_cell.angle_beta   90.00
_cell.angle_gamma   90.00
#
_symmetry.space_group_name_H-M   'P 1'
#
loop_
_entity.id
_entity.type
_entity.pdbx_description
1 polymer ?
#
loop_
_entity_poly.entity_id
_entity_poly.type
_entity_poly.pdbx_seq_one_letter_code
_entity_poly.pdbx_strand_id
1 'polypeptide(L)'
;NNGKGEKEYILYAKDWEKQLSIVYQRHQTGGAEYYHESLSGSSEHFVILESILTGKENYNYYKMLYQLIENGVIRIMVADERIMRYAGSNENVKTALECAGVYVVQNIDGLTLKNGNEEKKVSLGDIENVGLPGYEEVKKKMKDKNEDFDFFIIHQGILDKIEESQKNGIKIDWKETIREWKKEVAPFVIVTSGRGRPVNVPENAKFLPFSVVEKTLITSYHSKFILTQMLFRVKNKKK
;
A
#
# COMPACT_ATOMS: atom_id res chain seq x y z
N ASN A 1 29.23 7.76 -30.14
CA ASN A 1 29.46 7.09 -28.85
C ASN A 1 29.24 8.10 -27.74
N ASN A 2 28.17 8.14 -26.93
CA ASN A 2 27.22 7.11 -26.49
C ASN A 2 25.80 7.68 -26.31
N GLY A 3 25.12 8.06 -27.39
CA GLY A 3 23.70 8.42 -27.36
C GLY A 3 22.81 7.17 -27.42
N LYS A 4 22.73 6.39 -26.34
CA LYS A 4 21.60 5.46 -26.16
C LYS A 4 20.50 6.27 -25.49
N GLY A 5 19.56 6.75 -26.30
CA GLY A 5 18.41 7.52 -25.83
C GLY A 5 17.74 6.84 -24.64
N GLU A 6 17.61 7.60 -23.55
CA GLU A 6 16.83 7.18 -22.40
C GLU A 6 15.38 7.03 -22.85
N LYS A 7 14.85 5.82 -22.77
CA LYS A 7 13.44 5.55 -23.07
C LYS A 7 12.61 5.94 -21.85
N GLU A 8 11.73 6.91 -22.01
CA GLU A 8 10.69 7.27 -21.05
C GLU A 8 9.33 6.73 -21.53
N TYR A 9 8.53 6.17 -20.61
CA TYR A 9 7.17 5.69 -20.91
C TYR A 9 6.17 6.53 -20.13
N ILE A 10 5.78 7.68 -20.69
CA ILE A 10 4.83 8.55 -20.00
C ILE A 10 3.40 8.12 -20.36
N LEU A 11 2.65 7.66 -19.37
CA LEU A 11 1.23 7.32 -19.52
C LEU A 11 0.36 8.49 -19.03
N TYR A 12 -0.15 9.28 -19.94
CA TYR A 12 -1.11 10.32 -19.58
C TYR A 12 -2.52 9.73 -19.46
N ALA A 13 -3.06 9.63 -18.25
CA ALA A 13 -4.43 9.16 -18.00
C ALA A 13 -5.35 10.35 -17.68
N LYS A 14 -5.89 11.01 -18.69
CA LYS A 14 -6.81 12.15 -18.48
C LYS A 14 -8.22 11.64 -18.25
N ASP A 15 -8.77 11.85 -17.05
CA ASP A 15 -10.20 11.70 -16.77
C ASP A 15 -10.94 12.99 -17.19
N TRP A 16 -12.26 12.89 -17.42
CA TRP A 16 -13.10 13.95 -17.99
C TRP A 16 -13.27 15.14 -17.06
N GLU A 17 -13.12 14.94 -15.74
CA GLU A 17 -13.26 15.97 -14.70
C GLU A 17 -11.96 16.27 -13.94
N LYS A 18 -10.96 15.37 -13.96
CA LYS A 18 -9.66 15.52 -13.29
C LYS A 18 -8.52 15.02 -14.18
N GLN A 19 -7.44 15.80 -14.32
CA GLN A 19 -6.26 15.35 -15.05
C GLN A 19 -5.36 14.53 -14.11
N LEU A 20 -5.35 13.19 -14.23
CA LEU A 20 -4.43 12.31 -13.51
C LEU A 20 -3.22 11.95 -14.38
N SER A 21 -2.07 12.55 -14.13
CA SER A 21 -0.85 12.17 -14.83
C SER A 21 -0.19 10.97 -14.11
N ILE A 22 -0.14 9.79 -14.75
CA ILE A 22 0.52 8.59 -14.23
C ILE A 22 1.85 8.39 -14.94
N VAL A 23 2.96 8.75 -14.31
CA VAL A 23 4.25 8.78 -15.00
C VAL A 23 5.07 7.53 -14.66
N TYR A 24 5.45 6.74 -15.67
CA TYR A 24 6.39 5.62 -15.50
C TYR A 24 7.73 5.99 -16.14
N GLN A 25 8.71 6.41 -15.32
CA GLN A 25 10.01 6.89 -15.80
C GLN A 25 11.15 5.96 -15.37
N ARG A 26 12.17 5.88 -16.22
CA ARG A 26 13.37 5.05 -15.98
C ARG A 26 14.30 5.68 -14.93
N HIS A 27 14.36 7.01 -14.87
CA HIS A 27 15.21 7.79 -13.97
C HIS A 27 14.39 8.93 -13.36
N GLN A 28 14.60 9.23 -12.07
CA GLN A 28 13.90 10.33 -11.38
C GLN A 28 14.28 11.67 -12.00
N THR A 29 13.34 12.35 -12.66
CA THR A 29 13.54 13.71 -13.17
C THR A 29 12.67 14.71 -12.41
N GLY A 30 12.92 14.87 -11.11
CA GLY A 30 12.43 15.99 -10.30
C GLY A 30 10.91 16.05 -10.01
N GLY A 31 10.56 16.59 -8.83
CA GLY A 31 9.20 17.05 -8.47
C GLY A 31 8.19 15.95 -8.14
N ALA A 32 7.83 15.86 -6.87
CA ALA A 32 6.92 14.88 -6.25
C ALA A 32 5.41 15.07 -6.55
N GLU A 33 5.02 15.64 -7.69
CA GLU A 33 3.61 15.98 -7.95
C GLU A 33 2.82 14.85 -8.63
N TYR A 34 3.49 13.80 -9.12
CA TYR A 34 2.86 12.75 -9.94
C TYR A 34 3.24 11.36 -9.45
N TYR A 35 2.37 10.37 -9.72
CA TYR A 35 2.72 8.96 -9.55
C TYR A 35 3.99 8.67 -10.33
N HIS A 36 4.97 8.06 -9.65
CA HIS A 36 6.25 7.70 -10.26
C HIS A 36 6.72 6.35 -9.74
N GLU A 37 7.11 5.45 -10.64
CA GLU A 37 7.74 4.18 -10.31
C GLU A 37 8.98 4.00 -11.19
N SER A 38 10.15 3.85 -10.57
CA SER A 38 11.41 3.78 -11.32
C SER A 38 11.54 2.46 -12.07
N LEU A 39 11.55 2.57 -13.38
CA LEU A 39 11.77 1.46 -14.30
C LEU A 39 13.27 1.23 -14.55
N SER A 40 14.02 0.90 -13.49
CA SER A 40 15.43 0.50 -13.64
C SER A 40 15.55 -0.83 -14.38
N GLY A 41 16.62 -1.03 -15.16
CA GLY A 41 16.94 -2.36 -15.73
C GLY A 41 17.18 -3.46 -14.70
N SER A 42 17.38 -3.08 -13.43
CA SER A 42 17.44 -4.01 -12.28
C SER A 42 16.09 -4.28 -11.63
N SER A 43 15.02 -3.61 -12.06
CA SER A 43 13.66 -3.81 -11.55
C SER A 43 13.06 -5.07 -12.15
N GLU A 44 12.50 -5.94 -11.30
CA GLU A 44 11.95 -7.25 -11.70
C GLU A 44 10.87 -7.14 -12.80
N HIS A 45 10.12 -6.03 -12.84
CA HIS A 45 9.04 -5.82 -13.80
C HIS A 45 9.45 -5.07 -15.07
N PHE A 46 10.66 -4.50 -15.13
CA PHE A 46 11.09 -3.69 -16.27
C PHE A 46 11.06 -4.47 -17.59
N VAL A 47 11.61 -5.68 -17.62
CA VAL A 47 11.66 -6.53 -18.83
C VAL A 47 10.25 -6.87 -19.33
N ILE A 48 9.33 -7.10 -18.39
CA ILE A 48 7.93 -7.41 -18.69
C ILE A 48 7.27 -6.19 -19.33
N LEU A 49 7.45 -5.00 -18.74
CA LEU A 49 6.88 -3.77 -19.27
C LEU A 49 7.50 -3.38 -20.61
N GLU A 50 8.83 -3.43 -20.74
CA GLU A 50 9.51 -3.07 -22.00
C GLU A 50 9.06 -4.00 -23.15
N SER A 51 9.03 -5.32 -22.92
CA SER A 51 8.64 -6.27 -23.97
C SER A 51 7.20 -6.10 -24.44
N ILE A 52 6.28 -5.75 -23.54
CA ILE A 52 4.87 -5.56 -23.86
C ILE A 52 4.64 -4.19 -24.50
N LEU A 53 5.20 -3.12 -23.93
CA LEU A 53 4.96 -1.74 -24.37
C LEU A 53 5.68 -1.38 -25.69
N THR A 54 6.71 -2.13 -26.07
CA THR A 54 7.40 -1.97 -27.38
C THR A 54 6.87 -2.93 -28.45
N GLY A 55 5.99 -3.86 -28.09
CA GLY A 55 5.37 -4.80 -29.00
C GLY A 55 4.26 -4.18 -29.86
N LYS A 56 3.72 -4.97 -30.80
CA LYS A 56 2.53 -4.58 -31.56
C LYS A 56 1.32 -4.50 -30.62
N GLU A 57 0.48 -3.50 -30.85
CA GLU A 57 -0.82 -3.36 -30.18
C GLU A 57 -1.62 -4.66 -30.33
N ASN A 58 -1.93 -5.28 -29.20
CA ASN A 58 -2.68 -6.51 -29.10
C ASN A 58 -3.38 -6.57 -27.74
N TYR A 59 -4.11 -7.63 -27.48
CA TYR A 59 -4.81 -7.81 -26.20
C TYR A 59 -3.89 -7.66 -24.97
N ASN A 60 -2.68 -8.23 -25.01
CA ASN A 60 -1.74 -8.16 -23.89
C ASN A 60 -1.21 -6.74 -23.67
N TYR A 61 -1.01 -5.98 -24.74
CA TYR A 61 -0.65 -4.56 -24.67
C TYR A 61 -1.71 -3.76 -23.91
N TYR A 62 -2.97 -3.82 -24.34
CA TYR A 62 -4.05 -3.08 -23.67
C TYR A 62 -4.29 -3.58 -22.25
N LYS A 63 -4.25 -4.89 -22.02
CA LYS A 63 -4.34 -5.45 -20.67
C LYS A 63 -3.26 -4.87 -19.75
N MET A 64 -2.02 -4.80 -20.21
CA MET A 64 -0.93 -4.22 -19.41
C MET A 64 -1.14 -2.73 -19.16
N LEU A 65 -1.56 -1.96 -20.18
CA LEU A 65 -1.91 -0.56 -20.00
C LEU A 65 -2.98 -0.36 -18.92
N TYR A 66 -4.05 -1.16 -18.95
CA TYR A 66 -5.08 -1.09 -17.91
C TYR A 66 -4.55 -1.45 -16.53
N GLN A 67 -3.67 -2.45 -16.41
CA GLN A 67 -3.04 -2.79 -15.13
C GLN A 67 -2.13 -1.68 -14.61
N LEU A 68 -1.43 -0.95 -15.50
CA LEU A 68 -0.61 0.20 -15.13
C LEU A 68 -1.46 1.40 -14.70
N ILE A 69 -2.59 1.64 -15.36
CA ILE A 69 -3.55 2.67 -14.98
C ILE A 69 -4.16 2.33 -13.61
N GLU A 70 -4.66 1.09 -13.45
CA GLU A 70 -5.19 0.58 -12.18
C GLU A 70 -4.18 0.73 -11.05
N ASN A 71 -2.92 0.36 -11.29
CA ASN A 71 -1.86 0.55 -10.31
C ASN A 71 -1.63 2.02 -9.93
N GLY A 72 -1.72 2.97 -10.87
CA GLY A 72 -1.54 4.40 -10.58
C GLY A 72 -2.69 5.02 -9.78
N VAL A 73 -3.92 4.53 -9.95
CA VAL A 73 -5.10 5.02 -9.21
C VAL A 73 -5.23 4.40 -7.83
N ILE A 74 -4.75 3.16 -7.62
CA ILE A 74 -4.90 2.46 -6.35
C ILE A 74 -4.26 3.24 -5.20
N ARG A 75 -4.95 3.30 -4.06
CA ARG A 75 -4.48 3.93 -2.83
C ARG A 75 -4.33 2.86 -1.74
N ILE A 76 -3.14 2.81 -1.12
CA ILE A 76 -2.77 1.78 -0.14
C ILE A 76 -2.38 2.48 1.15
N MET A 77 -3.07 2.17 2.25
CA MET A 77 -2.62 2.53 3.58
C MET A 77 -1.77 1.41 4.18
N VAL A 78 -0.66 1.74 4.83
CA VAL A 78 0.28 0.78 5.42
C VAL A 78 0.55 1.15 6.88
N ALA A 79 0.23 0.21 7.78
CA ALA A 79 0.65 0.22 9.17
C ALA A 79 1.60 -0.97 9.37
N ASP A 80 2.91 -0.73 9.32
CA ASP A 80 3.95 -1.75 9.54
C ASP A 80 5.20 -1.08 10.10
N GLU A 81 5.70 -1.55 11.24
CA GLU A 81 6.80 -0.88 11.96
C GLU A 81 8.10 -0.78 11.15
N ARG A 82 8.37 -1.76 10.28
CA ARG A 82 9.57 -1.75 9.45
C ARG A 82 9.44 -0.77 8.31
N ILE A 83 8.25 -0.67 7.73
CA ILE A 83 7.93 0.30 6.68
C ILE A 83 7.91 1.73 7.26
N MET A 84 7.35 1.92 8.45
CA MET A 84 7.39 3.19 9.18
C MET A 84 8.82 3.67 9.38
N ARG A 85 9.71 2.83 9.92
CA ARG A 85 11.12 3.19 10.10
C ARG A 85 11.81 3.51 8.78
N TYR A 86 11.54 2.74 7.73
CA TYR A 86 12.13 2.99 6.42
C TYR A 86 11.66 4.33 5.83
N ALA A 87 10.35 4.58 5.79
CA ALA A 87 9.78 5.81 5.27
C ALA A 87 10.16 7.04 6.10
N GLY A 88 10.15 6.92 7.44
CA GLY A 88 10.53 8.00 8.34
C GLY A 88 12.04 8.28 8.40
N SER A 89 12.88 7.37 7.89
CA SER A 89 14.33 7.60 7.83
C SER A 89 14.75 8.60 6.75
N ASN A 90 13.88 8.88 5.77
CA ASN A 90 14.21 9.72 4.62
C ASN A 90 12.95 10.37 4.01
N GLU A 91 12.86 11.70 4.07
CA GLU A 91 11.71 12.43 3.53
C GLU A 91 11.49 12.19 2.03
N ASN A 92 12.54 11.93 1.25
CA ASN A 92 12.41 11.59 -0.17
C ASN A 92 11.73 10.23 -0.36
N VAL A 93 11.99 9.26 0.52
CA VAL A 93 11.34 7.93 0.47
C VAL A 93 9.86 8.06 0.80
N LYS A 94 9.54 8.75 1.91
CA LYS A 94 8.15 9.05 2.31
C LYS A 94 7.39 9.74 1.18
N THR A 95 7.98 10.81 0.63
CA THR A 95 7.40 11.57 -0.47
C THR A 95 7.17 10.66 -1.69
N ALA A 96 8.15 9.86 -2.10
CA ALA A 96 8.00 8.95 -3.22
C ALA A 96 6.87 7.93 -3.01
N LEU A 97 6.74 7.36 -1.80
CA LEU A 97 5.63 6.46 -1.47
C LEU A 97 4.28 7.18 -1.53
N GLU A 98 4.16 8.40 -0.97
CA GLU A 98 2.92 9.18 -1.04
C GLU A 98 2.53 9.52 -2.47
N CYS A 99 3.48 9.91 -3.33
CA CYS A 99 3.25 10.12 -4.76
C CYS A 99 2.77 8.85 -5.45
N ALA A 100 3.33 7.70 -5.05
CA ALA A 100 2.89 6.41 -5.53
C ALA A 100 1.51 6.01 -4.97
N GLY A 101 0.87 6.80 -4.11
CA GLY A 101 -0.40 6.44 -3.47
C GLY A 101 -0.26 5.38 -2.38
N VAL A 102 0.92 5.28 -1.75
CA VAL A 102 1.21 4.43 -0.60
C VAL A 102 1.41 5.32 0.62
N TYR A 103 0.50 5.23 1.58
CA TYR A 103 0.44 6.11 2.75
C TYR A 103 0.83 5.32 3.99
N VAL A 104 1.97 5.64 4.57
CA VAL A 104 2.49 4.98 5.76
C VAL A 104 2.07 5.79 6.99
N VAL A 105 1.41 5.14 7.95
CA VAL A 105 0.94 5.77 9.19
C VAL A 105 1.80 5.32 10.37
N GLN A 106 2.17 6.22 11.29
CA GLN A 106 2.94 5.83 12.50
C GLN A 106 2.08 5.33 13.65
N ASN A 107 0.78 5.58 13.60
CA ASN A 107 -0.20 5.08 14.56
C ASN A 107 -1.51 4.77 13.86
N ILE A 108 -2.36 4.04 14.56
CA ILE A 108 -3.67 3.60 14.11
C ILE A 108 -4.76 4.01 15.12
N ASP A 109 -4.45 5.04 15.92
CA ASP A 109 -5.36 5.55 16.93
C ASP A 109 -6.64 6.06 16.25
N GLY A 110 -7.80 5.74 16.84
CA GLY A 110 -9.10 6.05 16.23
C GLY A 110 -9.71 4.91 15.38
N LEU A 111 -8.96 3.84 15.07
CA LEU A 111 -9.56 2.65 14.47
C LEU A 111 -10.54 1.97 15.42
N THR A 112 -11.64 1.45 14.87
CA THR A 112 -12.67 0.75 15.65
C THR A 112 -12.28 -0.69 15.91
N LEU A 113 -12.27 -1.10 17.18
CA LEU A 113 -12.17 -2.48 17.65
C LEU A 113 -13.54 -2.98 18.06
N LYS A 114 -13.79 -4.26 17.81
CA LYS A 114 -15.05 -4.92 18.11
C LYS A 114 -14.85 -5.99 19.17
N ASN A 115 -15.71 -5.99 20.19
CA ASN A 115 -15.81 -7.01 21.23
C ASN A 115 -17.27 -7.42 21.36
N GLY A 116 -17.71 -8.39 20.55
CA GLY A 116 -19.14 -8.70 20.43
C GLY A 116 -19.93 -7.48 19.93
N ASN A 117 -20.85 -6.97 20.75
CA ASN A 117 -21.64 -5.78 20.43
C ASN A 117 -20.99 -4.47 20.88
N GLU A 118 -19.87 -4.53 21.60
CA GLU A 118 -19.17 -3.34 22.08
C GLU A 118 -18.18 -2.84 21.02
N GLU A 119 -18.07 -1.51 20.92
CA GLU A 119 -17.09 -0.81 20.10
C GLU A 119 -16.10 -0.07 21.00
N LYS A 120 -14.82 -0.16 20.67
CA LYS A 120 -13.76 0.61 21.33
C LYS A 120 -12.84 1.22 20.29
N LYS A 121 -12.23 2.36 20.59
CA LYS A 121 -11.23 2.99 19.72
C LYS A 121 -9.83 2.54 20.12
N VAL A 122 -8.98 2.27 19.13
CA VAL A 122 -7.56 2.03 19.36
C VAL A 122 -6.93 3.31 19.94
N SER A 123 -6.10 3.12 20.97
CA SER A 123 -5.27 4.16 21.57
C SER A 123 -3.98 3.52 22.03
N LEU A 124 -3.02 3.46 21.11
CA LEU A 124 -1.66 2.95 21.31
C LEU A 124 -0.64 4.10 21.40
N GLY A 125 -0.99 5.29 20.90
CA GLY A 125 0.00 6.32 20.59
C GLY A 125 0.85 5.90 19.38
N ASP A 126 2.00 6.55 19.23
CA ASP A 126 2.92 6.24 18.14
C ASP A 126 3.51 4.83 18.30
N ILE A 127 3.30 4.00 17.29
CA ILE A 127 3.87 2.66 17.20
C ILE A 127 5.37 2.77 16.96
N GLU A 128 5.76 3.74 16.14
CA GLU A 128 7.14 4.16 15.89
C GLU A 128 7.15 5.69 15.87
N ASN A 129 7.98 6.34 16.68
CA ASN A 129 8.10 7.80 16.68
C ASN A 129 9.08 8.24 15.58
N VAL A 130 8.57 8.36 14.36
CA VAL A 130 9.38 8.59 13.15
C VAL A 130 8.90 9.80 12.33
N GLY A 131 8.04 10.64 12.90
CA GLY A 131 7.56 11.88 12.27
C GLY A 131 6.66 11.64 11.05
N LEU A 132 6.00 10.48 10.97
CA LEU A 132 4.97 10.20 9.97
C LEU A 132 3.60 10.65 10.48
N PRO A 133 2.59 10.82 9.61
CA PRO A 133 1.25 11.17 10.07
C PRO A 133 0.57 9.98 10.78
N GLY A 134 -0.39 10.28 11.65
CA GLY A 134 -1.30 9.29 12.21
C GLY A 134 -2.42 8.88 11.25
N TYR A 135 -3.13 7.80 11.56
CA TYR A 135 -4.26 7.32 10.75
C TYR A 135 -5.33 8.39 10.50
N GLU A 136 -5.79 9.09 11.53
CA GLU A 136 -6.84 10.11 11.40
C GLU A 136 -6.41 11.30 10.52
N GLU A 137 -5.14 11.68 10.60
CA GLU A 137 -4.58 12.75 9.75
C GLU A 137 -4.57 12.35 8.28
N VAL A 138 -4.07 11.14 7.98
CA VAL A 138 -4.07 10.60 6.62
C VAL A 138 -5.49 10.44 6.09
N LYS A 139 -6.42 9.92 6.91
CA LYS A 139 -7.84 9.77 6.55
C LYS A 139 -8.48 11.11 6.20
N LYS A 140 -8.21 12.15 7.00
CA LYS A 140 -8.70 13.50 6.71
C LYS A 140 -8.13 14.02 5.39
N LYS A 141 -6.82 13.87 5.14
CA LYS A 141 -6.18 14.27 3.89
C LYS A 141 -6.81 13.60 2.66
N MET A 142 -7.18 12.32 2.76
CA MET A 142 -7.87 11.59 1.69
C MET A 142 -9.30 12.13 1.46
N LYS A 143 -10.05 12.34 2.55
CA LYS A 143 -11.39 12.90 2.49
C LYS A 143 -11.42 14.29 1.87
N ASP A 144 -10.44 15.15 2.20
CA ASP A 144 -10.31 16.50 1.65
C ASP A 144 -10.05 16.47 0.12
N LYS A 145 -9.45 15.38 -0.39
CA LYS A 145 -9.26 15.12 -1.83
C LYS A 145 -10.44 14.42 -2.50
N ASN A 146 -11.45 14.04 -1.73
CA ASN A 146 -12.53 13.14 -2.14
C ASN A 146 -11.98 11.83 -2.73
N GLU A 147 -11.01 11.24 -2.04
CA GLU A 147 -10.38 9.95 -2.35
C GLU A 147 -10.58 8.97 -1.19
N ASP A 148 -10.60 7.68 -1.50
CA ASP A 148 -10.69 6.58 -0.52
C ASP A 148 -9.49 5.62 -0.68
N PHE A 149 -9.27 4.76 0.31
CA PHE A 149 -8.29 3.68 0.21
C PHE A 149 -8.89 2.41 -0.38
N ASP A 150 -8.15 1.75 -1.26
CA ASP A 150 -8.51 0.43 -1.78
C ASP A 150 -8.00 -0.69 -0.88
N PHE A 151 -6.78 -0.52 -0.37
CA PHE A 151 -6.11 -1.50 0.47
C PHE A 151 -5.65 -0.90 1.79
N PHE A 152 -5.81 -1.67 2.86
CA PHE A 152 -5.18 -1.42 4.15
C PHE A 152 -4.29 -2.61 4.51
N ILE A 153 -2.98 -2.39 4.57
CA ILE A 153 -1.99 -3.38 4.99
C ILE A 153 -1.64 -3.11 6.44
N ILE A 154 -1.81 -4.11 7.31
CA ILE A 154 -1.42 -4.03 8.71
C ILE A 154 -0.53 -5.20 9.12
N HIS A 155 0.58 -4.90 9.78
CA HIS A 155 1.50 -5.91 10.28
C HIS A 155 0.95 -6.58 11.54
N GLN A 156 1.14 -7.90 11.66
CA GLN A 156 0.71 -8.68 12.81
C GLN A 156 1.26 -8.13 14.13
N GLY A 157 2.52 -7.65 14.16
CA GLY A 157 3.11 -7.09 15.38
C GLY A 157 2.30 -5.93 15.97
N ILE A 158 1.59 -5.18 15.13
CA ILE A 158 0.68 -4.12 15.57
C ILE A 158 -0.59 -4.72 16.17
N LEU A 159 -1.15 -5.76 15.55
CA LEU A 159 -2.31 -6.48 16.12
C LEU A 159 -2.00 -7.04 17.51
N ASP A 160 -0.81 -7.62 17.66
CA ASP A 160 -0.32 -8.17 18.93
C ASP A 160 -0.19 -7.04 19.98
N LYS A 161 0.36 -5.86 19.60
CA LYS A 161 0.41 -4.67 20.48
C LYS A 161 -0.98 -4.16 20.86
N ILE A 162 -1.95 -4.17 19.94
CA ILE A 162 -3.34 -3.83 20.24
C ILE A 162 -3.86 -4.77 21.33
N GLU A 163 -3.72 -6.09 21.16
CA GLU A 163 -4.16 -7.08 22.17
C GLU A 163 -3.50 -6.82 23.53
N GLU A 164 -2.18 -6.63 23.56
CA GLU A 164 -1.42 -6.37 24.78
C GLU A 164 -1.86 -5.08 25.50
N SER A 165 -2.26 -4.05 24.74
CA SER A 165 -2.75 -2.79 25.31
C SER A 165 -4.11 -2.93 26.00
N GLN A 166 -4.92 -3.94 25.63
CA GLN A 166 -6.26 -4.16 26.17
C GLN A 166 -6.26 -4.90 27.53
N LYS A 167 -5.28 -4.62 28.41
CA LYS A 167 -4.93 -5.30 29.68
C LYS A 167 -6.07 -5.68 30.66
N ASN A 168 -7.33 -5.32 30.37
CA ASN A 168 -8.52 -5.60 31.17
C ASN A 168 -9.37 -6.77 30.65
N GLY A 169 -8.81 -7.71 29.88
CA GLY A 169 -9.52 -8.94 29.47
C GLY A 169 -10.56 -8.76 28.37
N ILE A 170 -10.51 -7.65 27.62
CA ILE A 170 -11.33 -7.45 26.44
C ILE A 170 -10.81 -8.37 25.34
N LYS A 171 -11.59 -9.40 25.00
CA LYS A 171 -11.27 -10.29 23.89
C LYS A 171 -11.66 -9.64 22.58
N ILE A 172 -10.68 -9.22 21.79
CA ILE A 172 -10.94 -8.62 20.48
C ILE A 172 -11.55 -9.68 19.55
N ASP A 173 -12.72 -9.39 18.99
CA ASP A 173 -13.24 -10.14 17.86
C ASP A 173 -12.57 -9.61 16.59
N TRP A 174 -11.45 -10.21 16.21
CA TRP A 174 -10.72 -9.80 15.01
C TRP A 174 -11.53 -9.98 13.73
N LYS A 175 -12.44 -10.95 13.69
CA LYS A 175 -13.28 -11.17 12.51
C LYS A 175 -14.21 -9.97 12.33
N GLU A 176 -14.81 -9.50 13.42
CA GLU A 176 -15.70 -8.35 13.37
C GLU A 176 -14.94 -7.02 13.24
N THR A 177 -13.80 -6.90 13.91
CA THR A 177 -12.90 -5.75 13.80
C THR A 177 -12.44 -5.55 12.35
N ILE A 178 -11.98 -6.61 11.68
CA ILE A 178 -11.57 -6.52 10.26
C ILE A 178 -12.76 -6.20 9.35
N ARG A 179 -13.96 -6.71 9.65
CA ARG A 179 -15.18 -6.35 8.89
C ARG A 179 -15.52 -4.87 9.07
N GLU A 180 -15.28 -4.30 10.25
CA GLU A 180 -15.48 -2.87 10.47
C GLU A 180 -14.41 -2.03 9.77
N TRP A 181 -13.13 -2.40 9.85
CA TRP A 181 -12.06 -1.73 9.10
C TRP A 181 -12.27 -1.78 7.59
N LYS A 182 -12.92 -2.83 7.07
CA LYS A 182 -13.30 -2.90 5.66
C LYS A 182 -14.28 -1.82 5.22
N LYS A 183 -15.13 -1.36 6.12
CA LYS A 183 -16.09 -0.27 5.87
C LYS A 183 -15.47 1.08 6.16
N GLU A 184 -14.69 1.17 7.24
CA GLU A 184 -14.18 2.43 7.78
C GLU A 184 -12.93 2.92 7.04
N VAL A 185 -12.08 2.00 6.59
CA VAL A 185 -10.75 2.29 6.07
C VAL A 185 -10.65 1.97 4.59
N ALA A 186 -10.79 0.68 4.23
CA ALA A 186 -10.55 0.19 2.89
C ALA A 186 -11.22 -1.18 2.67
N PRO A 187 -11.87 -1.44 1.53
CA PRO A 187 -12.60 -2.69 1.27
C PRO A 187 -11.70 -3.93 1.36
N PHE A 188 -10.38 -3.79 1.15
CA PHE A 188 -9.41 -4.86 1.30
C PHE A 188 -8.43 -4.63 2.45
N VAL A 189 -8.70 -5.26 3.58
CA VAL A 189 -7.76 -5.34 4.71
C VAL A 189 -6.89 -6.59 4.57
N ILE A 190 -5.57 -6.39 4.58
CA ILE A 190 -4.52 -7.40 4.44
C ILE A 190 -3.67 -7.43 5.71
N VAL A 191 -3.50 -8.61 6.29
CA VAL A 191 -2.57 -8.80 7.40
C VAL A 191 -1.25 -9.35 6.90
N THR A 192 -0.13 -8.79 7.38
CA THR A 192 1.22 -9.28 7.05
C THR A 192 1.91 -9.90 8.26
N SER A 193 2.77 -10.89 8.02
CA SER A 193 3.64 -11.47 9.05
C SER A 193 4.90 -12.07 8.44
N GLY A 194 5.98 -12.09 9.20
CA GLY A 194 7.23 -12.75 8.85
C GLY A 194 7.29 -14.25 9.20
N ARG A 195 6.35 -14.79 10.00
CA ARG A 195 6.41 -16.16 10.54
C ARG A 195 5.32 -17.10 9.99
N GLY A 196 4.77 -16.79 8.82
CA GLY A 196 3.61 -17.49 8.27
C GLY A 196 2.28 -16.92 8.77
N ARG A 197 1.17 -17.62 8.52
CA ARG A 197 -0.16 -17.14 8.91
C ARG A 197 -0.37 -17.33 10.43
N PRO A 198 -0.60 -16.26 11.20
CA PRO A 198 -0.77 -16.35 12.64
C PRO A 198 -2.13 -16.95 13.03
N VAL A 199 -2.23 -17.53 14.22
CA VAL A 199 -3.47 -18.12 14.75
C VAL A 199 -4.52 -17.05 15.08
N ASN A 200 -4.09 -15.86 15.48
CA ASN A 200 -4.96 -14.73 15.81
C ASN A 200 -5.51 -14.00 14.56
N VAL A 201 -5.01 -14.29 13.36
CA VAL A 201 -5.54 -13.70 12.13
C VAL A 201 -6.79 -14.47 11.67
N PRO A 202 -7.97 -13.83 11.63
CA PRO A 202 -9.21 -14.48 11.23
C PRO A 202 -9.09 -15.15 9.87
N GLU A 203 -9.72 -16.31 9.67
CA GLU A 203 -9.68 -17.03 8.40
C GLU A 203 -10.18 -16.19 7.20
N ASN A 204 -11.10 -15.25 7.45
CA ASN A 204 -11.66 -14.35 6.45
C ASN A 204 -10.78 -13.11 6.16
N ALA A 205 -9.68 -12.93 6.89
CA ALA A 205 -8.69 -11.92 6.59
C ALA A 205 -7.82 -12.38 5.41
N LYS A 206 -7.54 -11.45 4.51
CA LYS A 206 -6.52 -11.67 3.47
C LYS A 206 -5.15 -11.62 4.15
N PHE A 207 -4.24 -12.50 3.73
CA PHE A 207 -2.90 -12.60 4.32
C PHE A 207 -1.84 -12.48 3.22
N LEU A 208 -0.79 -11.73 3.49
CA LEU A 208 0.37 -11.59 2.60
C LEU A 208 1.67 -11.75 3.42
N PRO A 209 2.63 -12.58 2.98
CA PRO A 209 3.92 -12.66 3.67
C PRO A 209 4.62 -11.29 3.71
N PHE A 210 5.20 -10.93 4.85
CA PHE A 210 5.91 -9.64 5.00
C PHE A 210 7.02 -9.47 3.94
N SER A 211 7.70 -10.56 3.56
CA SER A 211 8.75 -10.53 2.54
C SER A 211 8.29 -9.95 1.19
N VAL A 212 6.99 -10.01 0.87
CA VAL A 212 6.45 -9.38 -0.35
C VAL A 212 6.40 -7.86 -0.20
N VAL A 213 5.92 -7.38 0.95
CA VAL A 213 5.86 -5.95 1.26
C VAL A 213 7.27 -5.37 1.38
N GLU A 214 8.17 -6.08 2.07
CA GLU A 214 9.58 -5.72 2.18
C GLU A 214 10.25 -5.55 0.81
N LYS A 215 10.15 -6.55 -0.07
CA LYS A 215 10.77 -6.51 -1.40
C LYS A 215 10.18 -5.46 -2.34
N THR A 216 8.97 -4.96 -2.06
CA THR A 216 8.29 -3.99 -2.93
C THR A 216 8.32 -2.57 -2.39
N LEU A 217 8.42 -2.37 -1.07
CA LEU A 217 8.37 -1.05 -0.45
C LEU A 217 9.68 -0.66 0.28
N ILE A 218 10.48 -1.63 0.75
CA ILE A 218 11.76 -1.39 1.45
C ILE A 218 12.91 -1.66 0.47
N THR A 219 13.01 -0.82 -0.55
CA THR A 219 13.99 -0.94 -1.64
C THR A 219 14.39 0.45 -2.12
N SER A 220 15.57 0.59 -2.73
CA SER A 220 16.02 1.88 -3.29
C SER A 220 15.00 2.53 -4.23
N TYR A 221 14.20 1.69 -4.92
CA TYR A 221 13.05 2.10 -5.71
C TYR A 221 11.88 1.19 -5.36
N HIS A 222 10.75 1.75 -4.94
CA HIS A 222 9.56 0.93 -4.66
C HIS A 222 9.05 0.28 -5.95
N SER A 223 8.45 -0.90 -5.81
CA SER A 223 7.82 -1.69 -6.88
C SER A 223 6.34 -1.88 -6.58
N LYS A 224 5.58 -0.77 -6.57
CA LYS A 224 4.16 -0.78 -6.23
C LYS A 224 3.36 -1.61 -7.24
N PHE A 225 3.75 -1.61 -8.52
CA PHE A 225 3.11 -2.46 -9.52
C PHE A 225 3.14 -3.93 -9.12
N ILE A 226 4.29 -4.44 -8.67
CA ILE A 226 4.39 -5.82 -8.19
C ILE A 226 3.54 -6.03 -6.93
N LEU A 227 3.56 -5.07 -6.00
CA LEU A 227 2.72 -5.12 -4.81
C LEU A 227 1.23 -5.23 -5.16
N THR A 228 0.71 -4.38 -6.04
CA THR A 228 -0.71 -4.41 -6.44
C THR A 228 -1.08 -5.72 -7.14
N GLN A 229 -0.24 -6.23 -8.04
CA GLN A 229 -0.44 -7.55 -8.64
C GLN A 229 -0.53 -8.66 -7.59
N MET A 230 0.29 -8.60 -6.54
CA MET A 230 0.26 -9.56 -5.44
C MET A 230 -1.00 -9.39 -4.58
N LEU A 231 -1.38 -8.15 -4.24
CA LEU A 231 -2.57 -7.83 -3.44
C LEU A 231 -3.87 -8.34 -4.08
N PHE A 232 -4.05 -8.16 -5.39
CA PHE A 232 -5.22 -8.69 -6.11
C PHE A 232 -5.28 -10.22 -6.16
N ARG A 233 -4.12 -10.89 -6.10
CA ARG A 233 -4.04 -12.35 -6.09
C ARG A 233 -4.28 -12.96 -4.71
N VAL A 234 -4.26 -12.17 -3.63
CA VAL A 234 -4.54 -12.68 -2.28
C VAL A 234 -5.98 -13.16 -2.20
N LYS A 235 -6.14 -14.49 -2.12
CA LYS A 235 -7.42 -15.15 -1.90
C LYS A 235 -7.61 -15.44 -0.42
N ASN A 236 -8.86 -15.39 0.04
CA ASN A 236 -9.21 -15.98 1.32
C ASN A 236 -9.04 -17.49 1.24
N LYS A 237 -8.62 -18.11 2.35
CA LYS A 237 -8.61 -19.57 2.44
C LYS A 237 -10.07 -20.03 2.30
N LYS A 238 -10.37 -20.82 1.28
CA LYS A 238 -11.68 -21.48 1.19
C LYS A 238 -11.77 -22.48 2.34
N LYS A 239 -12.89 -22.44 3.07
CA LYS A 239 -13.26 -23.51 4.00
C LYS A 239 -13.51 -24.79 3.23
#